data_AF-A0A6I4R962-F1
#
_entry.id   AF-A0A6I4R962-F1
#
_cell.length_a   1.000
_cell.length_b   1.000
_cell.length_c   1.000
_cell.angle_alpha   90.00
_cell.angle_beta   90.00
_cell.angle_gamma   90.00
#
_symmetry.space_group_name_H-M   'P 1'
#
loop_
_entity.id
_entity.type
_entity.pdbx_description
1 polymer ?
#
loop_
_entity_poly.entity_id
_entity_poly.type
_entity_poly.pdbx_seq_one_letter_code
_entity_poly.pdbx_strand_id
1 'polypeptide(L)'
;MTTTTPMSSVATLRSQARQHIEQGAVTAGYSADRNEVLKLLNEALATEIVCVLRYRRHHFMARGIHAKGIADEFLLHSNEEQGHADQLAGRIVQLGGEPDFAPDSLTRRSHAEYVAAASLLEMIKEDLVAERIAIDSYRELIQYLGDQDPTTSQMLKGILAVEEEHADELADLLETLPVKPWTPHAVEPD
;
A
#
# COMPACT_ATOMS: atom_id res chain seq x y z
N MET A 1 -26.71 -14.45 -16.34
CA MET A 1 -26.97 -13.76 -17.61
C MET A 1 -26.07 -12.55 -17.64
N THR A 2 -25.01 -12.56 -18.45
CA THR A 2 -24.13 -11.40 -18.62
C THR A 2 -24.82 -10.41 -19.56
N THR A 3 -25.43 -9.38 -19.00
CA THR A 3 -25.98 -8.26 -19.76
C THR A 3 -24.83 -7.50 -20.42
N THR A 4 -24.67 -7.66 -21.74
CA THR A 4 -23.70 -6.89 -22.50
C THR A 4 -24.28 -5.49 -22.73
N THR A 5 -23.72 -4.47 -22.07
CA THR A 5 -24.10 -3.08 -22.29
C THR A 5 -23.73 -2.70 -23.73
N PRO A 6 -24.68 -2.22 -24.57
CA PRO A 6 -24.38 -1.85 -25.94
C PRO A 6 -23.45 -0.62 -26.00
N MET A 7 -22.52 -0.63 -26.97
CA MET A 7 -21.58 0.47 -27.18
C MET A 7 -22.28 1.77 -27.61
N SER A 8 -21.82 2.90 -27.07
CA SER A 8 -22.28 4.24 -27.48
C SER A 8 -21.85 4.59 -28.91
N SER A 9 -22.65 5.40 -29.61
CA SER A 9 -22.29 5.91 -30.93
C SER A 9 -21.13 6.90 -30.88
N VAL A 10 -20.35 7.00 -31.96
CA VAL A 10 -19.25 7.98 -32.07
C VAL A 10 -19.74 9.43 -31.89
N ALA A 11 -20.93 9.75 -32.40
CA ALA A 11 -21.52 11.08 -32.25
C ALA A 11 -21.83 11.39 -30.77
N THR A 12 -22.37 10.41 -30.04
CA THR A 12 -22.64 10.52 -28.60
C THR A 12 -21.35 10.74 -27.82
N LEU A 13 -20.31 9.93 -28.06
CA LEU A 13 -19.02 10.04 -27.38
C LEU A 13 -18.39 11.43 -27.59
N ARG A 14 -18.42 11.94 -28.83
CA ARG A 14 -17.90 13.28 -29.14
C ARG A 14 -18.70 14.41 -28.49
N SER A 15 -20.03 14.26 -28.39
CA SER A 15 -20.88 15.24 -27.73
C SER A 15 -20.61 15.27 -26.22
N GLN A 16 -20.54 14.10 -25.58
CA GLN A 16 -20.26 13.97 -24.15
C GLN A 16 -18.86 14.50 -23.80
N ALA A 17 -17.84 14.18 -24.60
CA ALA A 17 -16.47 14.66 -24.38
C ALA A 17 -16.31 16.19 -24.45
N ARG A 18 -17.29 16.90 -25.05
CA ARG A 18 -17.31 18.38 -25.09
C ARG A 18 -18.03 19.00 -23.89
N GLN A 19 -18.79 18.20 -23.15
CA GLN A 19 -19.44 18.64 -21.93
C GLN A 19 -18.46 18.51 -20.77
N HIS A 20 -18.55 19.42 -19.80
CA HIS A 20 -17.82 19.36 -18.55
C HIS A 20 -16.29 19.25 -18.69
N ILE A 21 -15.71 19.91 -19.71
CA ILE A 21 -14.26 19.87 -19.99
C ILE A 21 -13.42 20.37 -18.80
N GLU A 22 -14.00 21.22 -17.96
CA GLU A 22 -13.40 21.71 -16.72
C GLU A 22 -13.16 20.61 -15.68
N GLN A 23 -13.81 19.44 -15.81
CA GLN A 23 -13.63 18.28 -14.94
C GLN A 23 -12.40 17.41 -15.33
N GLY A 24 -11.61 17.86 -16.29
CA GLY A 24 -10.33 17.25 -16.65
C GLY A 24 -10.47 15.93 -17.40
N ALA A 25 -9.67 14.93 -17.01
CA ALA A 25 -9.59 13.65 -17.71
C ALA A 25 -10.75 12.69 -17.43
N VAL A 26 -11.59 12.99 -16.43
CA VAL A 26 -12.74 12.16 -16.06
C VAL A 26 -13.85 12.36 -17.09
N THR A 27 -14.30 11.28 -17.70
CA THR A 27 -15.37 11.31 -18.70
C THR A 27 -16.72 10.94 -18.06
N ALA A 28 -17.81 11.28 -18.74
CA ALA A 28 -19.16 10.87 -18.35
C ALA A 28 -19.37 9.33 -18.30
N GLY A 29 -18.43 8.55 -18.83
CA GLY A 29 -18.45 7.09 -18.79
C GLY A 29 -17.79 6.48 -17.55
N TYR A 30 -17.21 7.27 -16.65
CA TYR A 30 -16.68 6.76 -15.39
C TYR A 30 -17.83 6.23 -14.52
N SER A 31 -17.81 4.93 -14.18
CA SER A 31 -18.96 4.23 -13.61
C SER A 31 -18.88 3.99 -12.11
N ALA A 32 -17.69 4.03 -11.51
CA ALA A 32 -17.52 3.90 -10.06
C ALA A 32 -18.00 5.16 -9.31
N ASP A 33 -18.32 5.03 -8.03
CA ASP A 33 -18.52 6.18 -7.15
C ASP A 33 -17.18 6.90 -6.94
N ARG A 34 -16.95 7.94 -7.75
CA ARG A 34 -15.70 8.70 -7.74
C ARG A 34 -15.33 9.24 -6.37
N ASN A 35 -16.31 9.66 -5.56
CA ASN A 35 -16.01 10.24 -4.25
C ASN A 35 -15.50 9.17 -3.29
N GLU A 36 -16.11 7.98 -3.32
CA GLU A 36 -15.65 6.86 -2.50
C GLU A 36 -14.29 6.35 -2.99
N VAL A 37 -14.07 6.26 -4.32
CA VAL A 37 -12.76 5.89 -4.87
C VAL A 37 -11.67 6.87 -4.43
N LEU A 38 -11.92 8.18 -4.52
CA LEU A 38 -10.96 9.20 -4.08
C LEU A 38 -10.64 9.12 -2.59
N LYS A 39 -11.64 8.78 -1.75
CA LYS A 39 -11.45 8.56 -0.32
C LYS A 39 -10.58 7.33 -0.07
N LEU A 40 -10.91 6.19 -0.66
CA LEU A 40 -10.17 4.93 -0.48
C LEU A 40 -8.72 5.05 -0.99
N LEU A 41 -8.50 5.75 -2.11
CA LEU A 41 -7.13 6.02 -2.61
C LEU A 41 -6.34 6.92 -1.65
N ASN A 42 -6.98 7.87 -0.98
CA ASN A 42 -6.33 8.70 0.03
C ASN A 42 -6.04 7.96 1.35
N GLU A 43 -6.82 6.92 1.68
CA GLU A 43 -6.53 6.01 2.78
C GLU A 43 -5.31 5.13 2.41
N ALA A 44 -5.30 4.54 1.22
CA ALA A 44 -4.14 3.79 0.71
C ALA A 44 -2.87 4.66 0.67
N LEU A 45 -2.96 5.88 0.15
CA LEU A 45 -1.84 6.84 0.16
C LEU A 45 -1.31 7.10 1.58
N ALA A 46 -2.21 7.21 2.57
CA ALA A 46 -1.79 7.39 3.96
C ALA A 46 -1.03 6.18 4.48
N THR A 47 -1.51 4.98 4.16
CA THR A 47 -0.85 3.71 4.48
C THR A 47 0.55 3.67 3.92
N GLU A 48 0.73 3.97 2.64
CA GLU A 48 2.05 3.96 1.99
C GLU A 48 3.02 4.94 2.64
N ILE A 49 2.58 6.17 2.93
CA ILE A 49 3.46 7.16 3.58
C ILE A 49 3.85 6.68 5.00
N VAL A 50 2.93 6.03 5.74
CA VAL A 50 3.28 5.43 7.04
C VAL A 50 4.29 4.30 6.87
N CYS A 51 4.13 3.43 5.89
CA CYS A 51 5.08 2.35 5.57
C CYS A 51 6.46 2.91 5.19
N VAL A 52 6.53 3.93 4.31
CA VAL A 52 7.78 4.65 3.97
C VAL A 52 8.49 5.09 5.24
N LEU A 53 7.79 5.78 6.13
CA LEU A 53 8.38 6.34 7.35
C LEU A 53 8.80 5.24 8.34
N ARG A 54 8.03 4.15 8.44
CA ARG A 54 8.33 3.01 9.33
C ARG A 54 9.59 2.29 8.86
N TYR A 55 9.63 1.87 7.59
CA TYR A 55 10.80 1.23 7.01
C TYR A 55 12.04 2.10 7.06
N ARG A 56 11.92 3.42 6.78
CA ARG A 56 13.05 4.34 6.87
C ARG A 56 13.61 4.40 8.30
N ARG A 57 12.74 4.40 9.31
CA ARG A 57 13.15 4.33 10.70
C ARG A 57 13.84 2.99 10.99
N HIS A 58 13.27 1.88 10.56
CA HIS A 58 13.83 0.54 10.78
C HIS A 58 15.22 0.39 10.12
N HIS A 59 15.40 0.86 8.89
CA HIS A 59 16.70 0.96 8.22
C HIS A 59 17.76 1.62 9.12
N PHE A 60 17.49 2.83 9.62
CA PHE A 60 18.47 3.58 10.42
C PHE A 60 18.69 2.99 11.82
N MET A 61 17.70 2.26 12.35
CA MET A 61 17.73 1.72 13.71
C MET A 61 18.20 0.27 13.77
N ALA A 62 18.30 -0.42 12.63
CA ALA A 62 18.78 -1.78 12.53
C ALA A 62 20.22 -1.91 13.09
N ARG A 63 20.39 -2.82 14.05
CA ARG A 63 21.68 -3.07 14.74
C ARG A 63 21.86 -4.56 14.99
N GLY A 64 23.12 -4.99 15.06
CA GLY A 64 23.51 -6.39 15.29
C GLY A 64 24.26 -7.01 14.12
N ILE A 65 24.73 -8.24 14.30
CA ILE A 65 25.61 -8.91 13.32
C ILE A 65 24.94 -9.18 11.96
N HIS A 66 23.62 -9.33 11.95
CA HIS A 66 22.81 -9.55 10.74
C HIS A 66 22.23 -8.25 10.16
N ALA A 67 22.45 -7.10 10.80
CA ALA A 67 21.68 -5.90 10.52
C ALA A 67 21.98 -5.25 9.17
N LYS A 68 23.18 -5.41 8.61
CA LYS A 68 23.55 -4.69 7.39
C LYS A 68 22.65 -5.06 6.21
N GLY A 69 22.50 -6.35 5.91
CA GLY A 69 21.67 -6.81 4.79
C GLY A 69 20.20 -6.46 5.00
N ILE A 70 19.68 -6.69 6.22
CA ILE A 70 18.28 -6.38 6.56
C ILE A 70 18.01 -4.87 6.50
N ALA A 71 18.96 -4.04 6.91
CA ALA A 71 18.82 -2.59 6.79
C ALA A 71 18.78 -2.16 5.31
N ASP A 72 19.61 -2.75 4.46
CA ASP A 72 19.60 -2.48 3.02
C ASP A 72 18.23 -2.87 2.41
N GLU A 73 17.65 -3.99 2.84
CA GLU A 73 16.29 -4.45 2.46
C GLU A 73 15.21 -3.45 2.90
N PHE A 74 15.21 -3.04 4.18
CA PHE A 74 14.27 -2.02 4.67
C PHE A 74 14.37 -0.70 3.89
N LEU A 75 15.57 -0.32 3.42
CA LEU A 75 15.72 0.87 2.61
C LEU A 75 15.15 0.68 1.20
N LEU A 76 15.30 -0.51 0.62
CA LEU A 76 14.73 -0.87 -0.67
C LEU A 76 13.20 -0.75 -0.61
N HIS A 77 12.56 -1.48 0.29
CA HIS A 77 11.11 -1.44 0.49
C HIS A 77 10.63 -0.01 0.74
N SER A 78 11.31 0.76 1.61
CA SER A 78 10.96 2.17 1.86
C SER A 78 10.94 3.05 0.60
N ASN A 79 11.76 2.75 -0.41
CA ASN A 79 11.76 3.47 -1.67
C ASN A 79 10.66 2.97 -2.62
N GLU A 80 10.33 1.68 -2.57
CA GLU A 80 9.21 1.09 -3.32
C GLU A 80 7.87 1.61 -2.80
N GLU A 81 7.68 1.69 -1.47
CA GLU A 81 6.49 2.33 -0.86
C GLU A 81 6.35 3.80 -1.27
N GLN A 82 7.48 4.51 -1.44
CA GLN A 82 7.43 5.89 -1.94
C GLN A 82 6.96 5.91 -3.40
N GLY A 83 7.37 4.92 -4.20
CA GLY A 83 6.86 4.72 -5.55
C GLY A 83 5.36 4.40 -5.58
N HIS A 84 4.86 3.62 -4.63
CA HIS A 84 3.43 3.34 -4.46
C HIS A 84 2.64 4.60 -4.11
N ALA A 85 3.13 5.36 -3.12
CA ALA A 85 2.55 6.65 -2.73
C ALA A 85 2.47 7.63 -3.92
N ASP A 86 3.51 7.73 -4.73
CA ASP A 86 3.55 8.61 -5.89
C ASP A 86 2.54 8.19 -6.97
N GLN A 87 2.39 6.87 -7.21
CA GLN A 87 1.38 6.33 -8.13
C GLN A 87 -0.04 6.66 -7.66
N LEU A 88 -0.33 6.44 -6.37
CA LEU A 88 -1.63 6.74 -5.77
C LEU A 88 -1.96 8.24 -5.84
N ALA A 89 -1.02 9.10 -5.47
CA ALA A 89 -1.19 10.55 -5.54
C ALA A 89 -1.46 11.01 -6.98
N GLY A 90 -0.69 10.49 -7.95
CA GLY A 90 -0.92 10.75 -9.37
C GLY A 90 -2.31 10.32 -9.82
N ARG A 91 -2.78 9.15 -9.37
CA ARG A 91 -4.11 8.65 -9.72
C ARG A 91 -5.24 9.47 -9.10
N ILE A 92 -5.09 9.92 -7.85
CA ILE A 92 -6.04 10.81 -7.17
C ILE A 92 -6.24 12.10 -8.00
N VAL A 93 -5.14 12.72 -8.44
CA VAL A 93 -5.21 13.93 -9.27
C VAL A 93 -5.86 13.67 -10.62
N GLN A 94 -5.56 12.54 -11.27
CA GLN A 94 -6.21 12.16 -12.55
C GLN A 94 -7.74 12.01 -12.41
N LEU A 95 -8.22 11.58 -11.25
CA LEU A 95 -9.64 11.46 -10.92
C LEU A 95 -10.25 12.79 -10.44
N GLY A 96 -9.47 13.87 -10.41
CA GLY A 96 -9.92 15.21 -10.02
C GLY A 96 -10.01 15.43 -8.52
N GLY A 97 -9.37 14.57 -7.71
CA GLY A 97 -9.22 14.77 -6.27
C GLY A 97 -7.90 15.42 -5.89
N GLU A 98 -7.74 15.67 -4.60
CA GLU A 98 -6.52 16.21 -4.01
C GLU A 98 -5.86 15.14 -3.11
N PRO A 99 -4.58 14.80 -3.31
CA PRO A 99 -3.89 13.84 -2.46
C PRO A 99 -3.53 14.48 -1.10
N ASP A 100 -3.96 13.86 -0.01
CA ASP A 100 -3.75 14.36 1.35
C ASP A 100 -2.44 13.82 1.95
N PHE A 101 -1.40 14.67 1.89
CA PHE A 101 -0.10 14.45 2.53
C PHE A 101 0.00 15.07 3.94
N ALA A 102 -1.09 15.58 4.51
CA ALA A 102 -1.04 16.27 5.79
C ALA A 102 -0.60 15.31 6.91
N PRO A 103 0.51 15.61 7.63
CA PRO A 103 1.03 14.71 8.66
C PRO A 103 0.06 14.53 9.84
N ASP A 104 -0.70 15.57 10.18
CA ASP A 104 -1.63 15.57 11.33
C ASP A 104 -2.82 14.62 11.16
N SER A 105 -3.17 14.27 9.90
CA SER A 105 -4.28 13.36 9.59
C SER A 105 -3.82 11.94 9.25
N LEU A 106 -2.51 11.75 9.04
CA LEU A 106 -1.96 10.61 8.35
C LEU A 106 -2.29 9.28 9.04
N THR A 107 -1.99 9.17 10.34
CA THR A 107 -2.21 7.93 11.11
C THR A 107 -3.67 7.60 11.33
N ARG A 108 -4.60 8.57 11.20
CA ARG A 108 -6.03 8.28 11.30
C ARG A 108 -6.62 7.69 10.01
N ARG A 109 -5.95 7.92 8.87
CA ARG A 109 -6.38 7.45 7.55
C ARG A 109 -5.69 6.15 7.16
N SER A 110 -4.43 5.99 7.57
CA SER A 110 -3.64 4.78 7.33
C SER A 110 -4.32 3.55 7.92
N HIS A 111 -4.32 2.45 7.17
CA HIS A 111 -4.71 1.13 7.68
C HIS A 111 -3.58 0.49 8.49
N ALA A 112 -2.32 0.77 8.15
CA ALA A 112 -1.15 0.28 8.87
C ALA A 112 -0.72 1.23 10.00
N GLU A 113 -0.10 0.66 11.04
CA GLU A 113 0.40 1.41 12.19
C GLU A 113 1.87 1.84 12.02
N TYR A 114 2.23 2.98 12.63
CA TYR A 114 3.62 3.38 12.80
C TYR A 114 4.19 2.74 14.08
N VAL A 115 4.65 1.51 13.97
CA VAL A 115 5.30 0.82 15.10
C VAL A 115 6.81 0.99 14.99
N ALA A 116 7.42 1.52 16.04
CA ALA A 116 8.83 1.83 16.05
C ALA A 116 9.74 0.59 16.19
N ALA A 117 9.31 -0.42 16.97
CA ALA A 117 10.10 -1.61 17.35
C ALA A 117 11.49 -1.32 17.99
N ALA A 118 11.93 -2.21 18.88
CA ALA A 118 13.18 -2.04 19.65
C ALA A 118 14.31 -2.96 19.15
N SER A 119 13.97 -4.16 18.67
CA SER A 119 14.92 -5.15 18.16
C SER A 119 14.72 -5.42 16.67
N LEU A 120 15.77 -5.94 16.01
CA LEU A 120 15.73 -6.29 14.59
C LEU A 120 14.63 -7.32 14.28
N LEU A 121 14.42 -8.29 15.18
CA LEU A 121 13.35 -9.29 15.05
C LEU A 121 11.96 -8.67 15.16
N GLU A 122 11.77 -7.70 16.07
CA GLU A 122 10.50 -6.98 16.18
C GLU A 122 10.27 -6.13 14.94
N MET A 123 11.28 -5.43 14.41
CA MET A 123 11.15 -4.62 13.20
C MET A 123 10.60 -5.46 12.03
N ILE A 124 11.22 -6.62 11.75
CA ILE A 124 10.78 -7.52 10.67
C ILE A 124 9.34 -7.99 10.90
N LYS A 125 8.96 -8.31 12.14
CA LYS A 125 7.59 -8.75 12.45
C LYS A 125 6.57 -7.64 12.25
N GLU A 126 6.87 -6.43 12.70
CA GLU A 126 5.97 -5.28 12.57
C GLU A 126 5.82 -4.86 11.10
N ASP A 127 6.91 -4.90 10.32
CA ASP A 127 6.83 -4.67 8.88
C ASP A 127 5.99 -5.77 8.20
N LEU A 128 6.20 -7.05 8.52
CA LEU A 128 5.40 -8.14 7.94
C LEU A 128 3.91 -8.03 8.30
N VAL A 129 3.59 -7.58 9.52
CA VAL A 129 2.20 -7.33 9.91
C VAL A 129 1.60 -6.22 9.06
N ALA A 130 2.33 -5.13 8.85
CA ALA A 130 1.87 -4.03 8.02
C ALA A 130 1.70 -4.42 6.54
N GLU A 131 2.63 -5.21 5.97
CA GLU A 131 2.47 -5.68 4.59
C GLU A 131 1.24 -6.56 4.41
N ARG A 132 0.95 -7.42 5.40
CA ARG A 132 -0.28 -8.22 5.39
C ARG A 132 -1.55 -7.37 5.45
N ILE A 133 -1.52 -6.26 6.20
CA ILE A 133 -2.62 -5.30 6.22
C ILE A 133 -2.76 -4.62 4.85
N ALA A 134 -1.67 -4.13 4.26
CA ALA A 134 -1.67 -3.50 2.95
C ALA A 134 -2.21 -4.44 1.86
N ILE A 135 -1.73 -5.69 1.82
CA ILE A 135 -2.19 -6.74 0.90
C ILE A 135 -3.71 -6.92 0.97
N ASP A 136 -4.26 -7.11 2.16
CA ASP A 136 -5.69 -7.34 2.33
C ASP A 136 -6.51 -6.08 1.97
N SER A 137 -6.04 -4.89 2.37
CA SER A 137 -6.65 -3.61 1.97
C SER A 137 -6.66 -3.41 0.44
N TYR A 138 -5.57 -3.74 -0.26
CA TYR A 138 -5.52 -3.66 -1.72
C TYR A 138 -6.45 -4.66 -2.38
N ARG A 139 -6.52 -5.90 -1.88
CA ARG A 139 -7.47 -6.91 -2.39
C ARG A 139 -8.91 -6.45 -2.26
N GLU A 140 -9.28 -5.89 -1.12
CA GLU A 140 -10.62 -5.33 -0.89
C GLU A 140 -10.92 -4.17 -1.85
N LEU A 141 -9.97 -3.25 -2.03
CA LEU A 141 -10.14 -2.12 -2.94
C LEU A 141 -10.26 -2.56 -4.40
N ILE A 142 -9.44 -3.50 -4.85
CA ILE A 142 -9.52 -4.09 -6.20
C ILE A 142 -10.88 -4.77 -6.41
N GLN A 143 -11.38 -5.50 -5.41
CA GLN A 143 -12.69 -6.14 -5.46
C GLN A 143 -13.83 -5.11 -5.51
N TYR A 144 -13.73 -4.03 -4.74
CA TYR A 144 -14.69 -2.92 -4.74
C TYR A 144 -14.80 -2.26 -6.12
N LEU A 145 -13.67 -1.98 -6.75
CA LEU A 145 -13.63 -1.34 -8.07
C LEU A 145 -14.21 -2.26 -9.15
N GLY A 146 -13.87 -3.55 -9.12
CA GLY A 146 -14.27 -4.51 -10.14
C GLY A 146 -13.94 -4.00 -11.55
N ASP A 147 -14.93 -4.04 -12.44
CA ASP A 147 -14.81 -3.57 -13.83
C ASP A 147 -15.11 -2.06 -14.00
N GLN A 148 -15.41 -1.34 -12.92
CA GLN A 148 -15.87 0.05 -12.98
C GLN A 148 -14.72 1.06 -13.13
N ASP A 149 -13.52 0.70 -12.69
CA ASP A 149 -12.30 1.50 -12.87
C ASP A 149 -11.10 0.60 -13.21
N PRO A 150 -11.03 0.07 -14.44
CA PRO A 150 -10.01 -0.90 -14.82
C PRO A 150 -8.59 -0.36 -14.73
N THR A 151 -8.40 0.96 -14.91
CA THR A 151 -7.08 1.59 -14.79
C THR A 151 -6.60 1.63 -13.36
N THR A 152 -7.46 2.06 -12.41
CA THR A 152 -7.10 2.02 -10.99
C THR A 152 -6.90 0.57 -10.54
N SER A 153 -7.80 -0.35 -10.91
CA SER A 153 -7.67 -1.78 -10.58
C SER A 153 -6.35 -2.37 -11.09
N GLN A 154 -5.90 -2.01 -12.29
CA GLN A 154 -4.63 -2.50 -12.84
C GLN A 154 -3.42 -1.94 -12.08
N MET A 155 -3.44 -0.66 -11.72
CA MET A 155 -2.39 -0.03 -10.92
C MET A 155 -2.28 -0.69 -9.54
N LEU A 156 -3.41 -0.85 -8.84
CA LEU A 156 -3.44 -1.47 -7.52
C LEU A 156 -2.99 -2.93 -7.54
N LYS A 157 -3.28 -3.69 -8.60
CA LYS A 157 -2.74 -5.05 -8.77
C LYS A 157 -1.21 -5.05 -8.93
N GLY A 158 -0.64 -4.01 -9.53
CA GLY A 158 0.80 -3.84 -9.63
C GLY A 158 1.42 -3.61 -8.25
N ILE A 159 0.86 -2.69 -7.47
CA ILE A 159 1.29 -2.43 -6.08
C ILE A 159 1.14 -3.70 -5.23
N LEU A 160 -0.04 -4.33 -5.25
CA LEU A 160 -0.31 -5.58 -4.53
C LEU A 160 0.73 -6.67 -4.80
N ALA A 161 1.17 -6.82 -6.05
CA ALA A 161 2.18 -7.83 -6.38
C ALA A 161 3.51 -7.55 -5.69
N VAL A 162 3.92 -6.27 -5.59
CA VAL A 162 5.12 -5.86 -4.87
C VAL A 162 4.95 -6.07 -3.36
N GLU A 163 3.78 -5.73 -2.79
CA GLU A 163 3.54 -5.99 -1.35
C GLU A 163 3.58 -7.48 -1.00
N GLU A 164 3.08 -8.34 -1.89
CA GLU A 164 3.17 -9.79 -1.73
C GLU A 164 4.64 -10.28 -1.79
N GLU A 165 5.49 -9.65 -2.60
CA GLU A 165 6.94 -9.90 -2.64
C GLU A 165 7.62 -9.43 -1.33
N HIS A 166 7.34 -8.20 -0.87
CA HIS A 166 7.85 -7.69 0.40
C HIS A 166 7.52 -8.62 1.58
N ALA A 167 6.26 -9.09 1.64
CA ALA A 167 5.81 -9.98 2.70
C ALA A 167 6.51 -11.34 2.67
N ASP A 168 6.80 -11.90 1.49
CA ASP A 168 7.53 -13.15 1.32
C ASP A 168 8.99 -13.00 1.79
N GLU A 169 9.66 -11.93 1.36
CA GLU A 169 11.06 -11.64 1.75
C GLU A 169 11.20 -11.44 3.27
N LEU A 170 10.28 -10.72 3.90
CA LEU A 170 10.25 -10.55 5.36
C LEU A 170 9.98 -11.88 6.08
N ALA A 171 9.13 -12.75 5.53
CA ALA A 171 8.86 -14.06 6.11
C ALA A 171 10.12 -14.94 6.08
N ASP A 172 10.86 -14.94 4.97
CA ASP A 172 12.14 -15.64 4.83
C ASP A 172 13.19 -15.13 5.84
N LEU A 173 13.24 -13.82 6.08
CA LEU A 173 14.11 -13.23 7.11
C LEU A 173 13.77 -13.74 8.52
N LEU A 174 12.50 -14.03 8.82
CA LEU A 174 12.11 -14.60 10.12
C LEU A 174 12.56 -16.05 10.29
N GLU A 175 12.56 -16.85 9.22
CA GLU A 175 13.02 -18.25 9.27
C GLU A 175 14.54 -18.36 9.44
N THR A 176 15.29 -17.41 8.87
CA THR A 176 16.76 -17.42 8.89
C THR A 176 17.37 -16.88 10.19
N LEU A 177 16.60 -16.15 10.99
CA LEU A 177 17.05 -15.69 12.30
C LEU A 177 17.00 -16.83 13.33
N PRO A 178 18.06 -17.07 14.13
CA PRO A 178 18.06 -18.13 15.12
C PRO A 178 17.00 -17.85 16.19
N VAL A 179 15.90 -18.61 16.14
CA VAL A 179 14.94 -18.70 17.24
C VAL A 179 15.66 -19.41 18.38
N LYS A 180 16.11 -18.67 19.39
CA LYS A 180 16.74 -19.30 20.56
C LYS A 180 15.71 -20.25 21.19
N PRO A 181 15.97 -21.58 21.27
CA PRO A 181 15.12 -22.45 22.07
C PRO A 181 15.18 -21.96 23.50
N TRP A 182 14.02 -21.77 24.14
CA TRP A 182 13.96 -21.49 25.57
C TRP A 182 14.60 -22.66 26.32
N THR A 183 15.78 -22.42 26.90
CA THR A 183 16.38 -23.31 27.88
C THR A 183 16.15 -22.69 29.26
N PRO A 184 15.29 -23.28 30.11
CA PRO A 184 15.25 -22.85 31.50
C PRO A 184 16.63 -23.15 32.09
N HIS A 185 17.26 -22.14 32.69
CA HIS A 185 18.40 -22.36 33.55
C HIS A 185 17.98 -23.38 34.61
N ALA A 186 18.62 -24.54 34.62
CA ALA A 186 18.51 -25.47 35.73
C ALA A 186 18.88 -24.66 36.99
N VAL A 187 17.97 -24.61 37.94
CA VAL A 187 18.27 -24.16 39.29
C VAL A 187 19.27 -25.18 39.82
N GLU A 188 20.55 -24.80 39.94
CA GLU A 188 21.49 -25.60 40.71
C GLU A 188 21.03 -25.56 42.17
N PRO A 189 20.82 -26.72 42.82
CA PRO A 189 20.59 -26.75 44.25
C PRO A 189 21.90 -26.46 45.00
N ASP A 190 21.77 -25.67 46.06
CA ASP A 190 22.83 -25.12 46.94
C ASP A 190 23.97 -26.08 47.34
#